data_AF-A0A3N5GN84-F1
#
_entry.id   AF-A0A3N5GN84-F1
#
_cell.length_a   1.000
_cell.length_b   1.000
_cell.length_c   1.000
_cell.angle_alpha   90.00
_cell.angle_beta   90.00
_cell.angle_gamma   90.00
#
_symmetry.space_group_name_H-M   'P 1'
#
loop_
_entity.id
_entity.type
_entity.pdbx_description
1 polymer ?
#
loop_
_entity_poly.entity_id
_entity_poly.type
_entity_poly.pdbx_seq_one_letter_code
_entity_poly.pdbx_strand_id
1 'polypeptide(L)'
;MRWITAVLVAIHGLIHMMGFVKAFGYAELPQLSRPISRAMGLLWFTAGLLVLASAALMVAWPRRWWMLGILALVLSQATIISAWHDARAGTLANVVLLLAVAYGWFTEGPLSFRTQFERDASAGLSRAMEAPLVSEGDLRPLPEPVQRYLRATGVVGRPRVWNYRLRFRGRIRSAPDARWMPFEAEQQSFAEEHSRFFLMRARMFGLPVEAFHRLIDGRATMQVKIAGAIPIVDASGDAMDRSETVTLLNDMCFLAPGTLLDPTVAWEA
;
A
#
# COMPACT_ATOMS: atom_id res chain seq x y z
N MET A 1 -5.58 14.01 -8.17
CA MET A 1 -6.53 12.92 -8.54
C MET A 1 -7.43 12.56 -7.37
N ARG A 2 -6.92 12.05 -6.24
CA ARG A 2 -7.72 11.66 -5.07
C ARG A 2 -8.75 12.71 -4.61
N TRP A 3 -8.36 13.97 -4.48
CA TRP A 3 -9.29 15.07 -4.14
C TRP A 3 -10.35 15.33 -5.20
N ILE A 4 -9.99 15.31 -6.48
CA ILE A 4 -10.95 15.49 -7.59
C ILE A 4 -11.97 14.36 -7.57
N THR A 5 -11.52 13.11 -7.43
CA THR A 5 -12.41 11.95 -7.29
C THR A 5 -13.31 12.10 -6.06
N ALA A 6 -12.78 12.57 -4.92
CA ALA A 6 -13.56 12.76 -3.70
C ALA A 6 -14.67 13.79 -3.89
N VAL A 7 -14.37 14.91 -4.53
CA VAL A 7 -15.36 15.95 -4.82
C VAL A 7 -16.45 15.44 -5.76
N LEU A 8 -16.09 14.72 -6.84
CA LEU A 8 -17.06 14.14 -7.76
C LEU A 8 -17.99 13.13 -7.06
N VAL A 9 -17.42 12.25 -6.24
CA VAL A 9 -18.18 11.28 -5.44
C VAL A 9 -19.05 11.99 -4.40
N ALA A 10 -18.56 13.05 -3.76
CA ALA A 10 -19.35 13.82 -2.79
C ALA A 10 -20.55 14.52 -3.43
N ILE A 11 -20.37 15.15 -4.60
CA ILE A 11 -21.46 15.74 -5.37
C ILE A 11 -22.52 14.68 -5.72
N HIS A 12 -22.09 13.50 -6.15
CA HIS A 12 -23.00 12.37 -6.40
C HIS A 12 -23.79 11.97 -5.15
N GLY A 13 -23.13 11.89 -4.00
CA GLY A 13 -23.79 11.62 -2.71
C GLY A 13 -24.84 12.68 -2.33
N LEU A 14 -24.59 13.96 -2.61
CA LEU A 14 -25.56 15.04 -2.41
C LEU A 14 -26.76 14.91 -3.35
N ILE A 15 -26.55 14.50 -4.60
CA ILE A 15 -27.64 14.28 -5.57
C ILE A 15 -28.60 13.18 -5.08
N HIS A 16 -28.08 12.14 -4.41
CA HIS A 16 -28.94 11.10 -3.80
C HIS A 16 -29.89 11.65 -2.72
N MET A 17 -29.61 12.80 -2.11
CA MET A 17 -30.53 13.41 -1.15
C MET A 17 -31.86 13.82 -1.80
N MET A 18 -31.89 14.07 -3.11
CA MET A 18 -33.10 14.41 -3.85
C MET A 18 -34.18 13.32 -3.75
N GLY A 19 -33.79 12.04 -3.79
CA GLY A 19 -34.75 10.93 -3.67
C GLY A 19 -35.45 10.90 -2.32
N PHE A 20 -34.73 11.24 -1.24
CA PHE A 20 -35.30 11.39 0.10
C PHE A 20 -36.24 12.59 0.19
N VAL A 21 -35.79 13.76 -0.27
CA VAL A 21 -36.59 15.00 -0.32
C VAL A 21 -37.90 14.77 -1.08
N LYS A 22 -37.86 14.07 -2.22
CA LYS A 22 -39.04 13.70 -3.02
C LYS A 22 -39.98 12.78 -2.24
N ALA A 23 -39.45 11.69 -1.66
CA ALA A 23 -40.26 10.66 -1.02
C ALA A 23 -41.02 11.14 0.23
N PHE A 24 -40.48 12.17 0.91
CA PHE A 24 -41.09 12.78 2.09
C PHE A 24 -41.85 14.07 1.79
N GLY A 25 -41.86 14.52 0.53
CA GLY A 25 -42.60 15.71 0.11
C GLY A 25 -42.02 17.02 0.64
N TYR A 26 -40.71 17.07 0.89
CA TYR A 26 -40.05 18.28 1.41
C TYR A 26 -39.82 19.35 0.32
N ALA A 27 -39.79 18.96 -0.96
CA ALA A 27 -39.74 19.88 -2.09
C ALA A 27 -40.28 19.24 -3.37
N GLU A 28 -40.74 20.08 -4.31
CA GLU A 28 -41.06 19.64 -5.66
C GLU A 28 -39.78 19.45 -6.48
N LEU A 29 -39.54 18.21 -6.89
CA LEU A 29 -38.39 17.84 -7.72
C LEU A 29 -38.90 17.34 -9.07
N PRO A 30 -39.06 18.23 -10.08
CA PRO A 30 -39.54 17.85 -11.41
C PRO A 30 -38.56 16.94 -12.16
N GLN A 31 -37.29 16.92 -11.75
CA GLN A 31 -36.28 16.00 -12.25
C GLN A 31 -36.56 14.54 -11.85
N LEU A 32 -37.35 14.30 -10.79
CA LEU A 32 -37.83 13.00 -10.37
C LEU A 32 -39.35 12.93 -10.63
N SER A 33 -39.69 12.49 -11.83
CA SER A 33 -41.05 12.51 -12.37
C SER A 33 -41.95 11.45 -11.72
N ARG A 34 -41.38 10.29 -11.37
CA ARG A 34 -42.13 9.19 -10.73
C ARG A 34 -42.21 9.36 -9.21
N PRO A 35 -43.30 8.91 -8.57
CA PRO A 35 -43.38 8.89 -7.11
C PRO A 35 -42.34 7.93 -6.53
N ILE A 36 -41.75 8.33 -5.42
CA ILE A 36 -40.80 7.51 -4.65
C ILE A 36 -41.47 7.18 -3.31
N SER A 37 -41.57 5.89 -2.96
CA SER A 37 -42.12 5.49 -1.66
C SER A 37 -41.21 5.93 -0.52
N ARG A 38 -41.76 6.13 0.69
CA ARG A 38 -40.95 6.51 1.87
C ARG A 38 -39.81 5.53 2.16
N ALA A 39 -40.06 4.23 2.03
CA ALA A 39 -39.04 3.20 2.20
C ALA A 39 -37.91 3.35 1.18
N MET A 40 -38.25 3.59 -0.09
CA MET A 40 -37.25 3.85 -1.13
C MET A 40 -36.51 5.18 -0.87
N GLY A 41 -37.20 6.23 -0.40
CA GLY A 41 -36.58 7.48 0.01
C GLY A 41 -35.53 7.32 1.10
N LEU A 42 -35.77 6.43 2.08
CA LEU A 42 -34.77 6.07 3.09
C LEU A 42 -33.56 5.35 2.49
N LEU A 43 -33.76 4.50 1.47
CA LEU A 43 -32.65 3.86 0.74
C LEU A 43 -31.82 4.90 -0.04
N TRP A 44 -32.47 5.87 -0.70
CA TRP A 44 -31.80 7.00 -1.35
C TRP A 44 -30.97 7.83 -0.35
N PHE A 45 -31.56 8.15 0.81
CA PHE A 45 -30.85 8.85 1.88
C PHE A 45 -29.62 8.06 2.36
N THR A 46 -29.80 6.78 2.65
CA THR A 46 -28.73 5.89 3.10
C THR A 46 -27.63 5.75 2.04
N ALA A 47 -28.00 5.62 0.76
CA ALA A 47 -27.05 5.59 -0.35
C ALA A 47 -26.21 6.87 -0.39
N GLY A 48 -26.85 8.03 -0.32
CA GLY A 48 -26.13 9.30 -0.33
C GLY A 48 -25.23 9.50 0.89
N LEU A 49 -25.66 9.12 2.09
CA LEU A 49 -24.80 9.13 3.28
C LEU A 49 -23.58 8.21 3.14
N LEU A 50 -23.78 6.99 2.62
CA LEU A 50 -22.68 6.06 2.38
C LEU A 50 -21.71 6.60 1.32
N VAL A 51 -22.20 7.18 0.22
CA VAL A 51 -21.37 7.79 -0.82
C VAL A 51 -20.57 8.98 -0.27
N LEU A 52 -21.19 9.84 0.54
CA LEU A 52 -20.51 10.96 1.22
C LEU A 52 -19.45 10.46 2.21
N ALA A 53 -19.78 9.47 3.02
CA ALA A 53 -18.84 8.85 3.94
C ALA A 53 -17.68 8.18 3.20
N SER A 54 -17.93 7.51 2.07
CA SER A 54 -16.90 6.96 1.19
C SER A 54 -15.98 8.05 0.63
N ALA A 55 -16.52 9.19 0.19
CA ALA A 55 -15.70 10.33 -0.27
C ALA A 55 -14.81 10.89 0.85
N ALA A 56 -15.35 11.04 2.06
CA ALA A 56 -14.61 11.52 3.22
C ALA A 56 -13.52 10.54 3.66
N LEU A 57 -13.86 9.25 3.83
CA LEU A 57 -12.91 8.19 4.17
C LEU A 57 -11.86 8.00 3.09
N MET A 58 -12.23 8.17 1.82
CA MET A 58 -11.27 8.12 0.74
C MET A 58 -10.18 9.15 0.94
N VAL A 59 -10.36 10.26 1.67
CA VAL A 59 -9.32 11.26 1.99
C VAL A 59 -8.71 11.04 3.38
N ALA A 60 -9.52 10.82 4.40
CA ALA A 60 -9.07 10.70 5.79
C ALA A 60 -8.41 9.34 6.11
N TRP A 61 -8.92 8.25 5.51
CA TRP A 61 -8.50 6.87 5.81
C TRP A 61 -8.35 6.02 4.53
N PRO A 62 -7.29 6.25 3.72
CA PRO A 62 -7.14 5.67 2.37
C PRO A 62 -7.07 4.14 2.33
N ARG A 63 -6.75 3.46 3.42
CA ARG A 63 -6.48 2.02 3.39
C ARG A 63 -7.75 1.17 3.31
N ARG A 64 -8.84 1.61 3.91
CA ARG A 64 -10.05 0.79 4.11
C ARG A 64 -11.33 1.40 3.54
N TRP A 65 -11.27 2.62 3.00
CA TRP A 65 -12.44 3.31 2.46
C TRP A 65 -13.17 2.50 1.38
N TRP A 66 -12.43 1.70 0.60
CA TRP A 66 -12.97 0.90 -0.50
C TRP A 66 -14.05 -0.09 -0.01
N MET A 67 -13.97 -0.57 1.24
CA MET A 67 -14.98 -1.47 1.81
C MET A 67 -16.35 -0.79 1.89
N LEU A 68 -16.35 0.43 2.44
CA LEU A 68 -17.55 1.26 2.48
C LEU A 68 -17.98 1.67 1.07
N GLY A 69 -17.01 1.94 0.19
CA GLY A 69 -17.25 2.27 -1.21
C GLY A 69 -17.98 1.18 -1.98
N ILE A 70 -17.69 -0.12 -1.74
CA ILE A 70 -18.44 -1.24 -2.34
C ILE A 70 -19.90 -1.19 -1.91
N LEU A 71 -20.16 -1.03 -0.60
CA LEU A 71 -21.52 -0.95 -0.07
C LEU A 71 -22.26 0.26 -0.63
N ALA A 72 -21.60 1.43 -0.67
CA ALA A 72 -22.13 2.66 -1.23
C ALA A 72 -22.48 2.49 -2.72
N LEU A 73 -21.61 1.84 -3.50
CA LEU A 73 -21.80 1.60 -4.92
C LEU A 73 -23.01 0.71 -5.19
N VAL A 74 -23.16 -0.40 -4.45
CA VAL A 74 -24.30 -1.32 -4.58
C VAL A 74 -25.60 -0.60 -4.26
N LEU A 75 -25.66 0.09 -3.11
CA LEU A 75 -26.89 0.76 -2.69
C LEU A 75 -27.23 1.94 -3.61
N SER A 76 -26.22 2.72 -4.02
CA SER A 76 -26.39 3.79 -5.00
C SER A 76 -26.90 3.27 -6.33
N GLN A 77 -26.42 2.12 -6.81
CA GLN A 77 -26.87 1.60 -8.10
C GLN A 77 -28.30 1.05 -7.99
N ALA A 78 -28.66 0.43 -6.87
CA ALA A 78 -30.03 -0.03 -6.61
C ALA A 78 -31.05 1.13 -6.62
N THR A 79 -30.70 2.27 -6.01
CA THR A 79 -31.56 3.46 -6.00
C THR A 79 -31.67 4.11 -7.39
N ILE A 80 -30.59 4.12 -8.18
CA ILE A 80 -30.63 4.58 -9.58
C ILE A 80 -31.53 3.69 -10.43
N ILE A 81 -31.44 2.37 -10.29
CA ILE A 81 -32.28 1.41 -11.04
C ILE A 81 -33.76 1.61 -10.70
N SER A 82 -34.10 1.88 -9.43
CA SER A 82 -35.50 2.09 -9.03
C SER A 82 -36.13 3.36 -9.62
N ALA A 83 -35.31 4.34 -10.05
CA ALA A 83 -35.75 5.54 -10.76
C ALA A 83 -35.04 5.72 -12.12
N TRP A 84 -34.80 4.63 -12.86
CA TRP A 84 -33.89 4.61 -14.03
C TRP A 84 -34.13 5.72 -15.06
N HIS A 85 -35.40 5.96 -15.41
CA HIS A 85 -35.77 6.97 -16.41
C HIS A 85 -35.19 8.35 -16.08
N ASP A 86 -35.23 8.71 -14.80
CA ASP A 86 -34.84 10.03 -14.31
C ASP A 86 -33.38 10.05 -13.82
N ALA A 87 -32.86 8.92 -13.31
CA ALA A 87 -31.60 8.87 -12.57
C ALA A 87 -30.43 8.19 -13.30
N ARG A 88 -30.62 7.61 -14.50
CA ARG A 88 -29.58 6.84 -15.22
C ARG A 88 -28.23 7.55 -15.40
N ALA A 89 -28.22 8.88 -15.48
CA ALA A 89 -26.98 9.66 -15.56
C ALA A 89 -26.09 9.47 -14.31
N GLY A 90 -26.69 9.18 -13.15
CA GLY A 90 -25.97 8.84 -11.92
C GLY A 90 -25.13 7.58 -12.03
N THR A 91 -25.42 6.69 -12.99
CA THR A 91 -24.57 5.51 -13.24
C THR A 91 -23.18 5.91 -13.73
N LEU A 92 -23.01 7.05 -14.41
CA LEU A 92 -21.68 7.55 -14.78
C LEU A 92 -20.84 7.89 -13.54
N ALA A 93 -21.45 8.51 -12.53
CA ALA A 93 -20.77 8.76 -11.26
C ALA A 93 -20.45 7.45 -10.52
N ASN A 94 -21.32 6.44 -10.62
CA ASN A 94 -21.02 5.09 -10.11
C ASN A 94 -19.88 4.40 -10.86
N VAL A 95 -19.68 4.64 -12.15
CA VAL A 95 -18.48 4.16 -12.87
C VAL A 95 -17.22 4.80 -12.29
N VAL A 96 -17.24 6.10 -12.00
CA VAL A 96 -16.10 6.78 -11.34
C VAL A 96 -15.83 6.21 -9.95
N LEU A 97 -16.88 5.99 -9.15
CA LEU A 97 -16.76 5.36 -7.83
C LEU A 97 -16.25 3.92 -7.93
N LEU A 98 -16.74 3.14 -8.90
CA LEU A 98 -16.29 1.77 -9.16
C LEU A 98 -14.80 1.72 -9.48
N LEU A 99 -14.32 2.58 -10.39
CA LEU A 99 -12.89 2.63 -10.73
C LEU A 99 -12.03 2.99 -9.51
N ALA A 100 -12.50 3.92 -8.67
CA ALA A 100 -11.81 4.29 -7.44
C ALA A 100 -11.80 3.14 -6.42
N VAL A 101 -12.94 2.46 -6.22
CA VAL A 101 -13.07 1.30 -5.33
C VAL A 101 -12.21 0.14 -5.80
N ALA A 102 -12.22 -0.16 -7.10
CA ALA A 102 -11.38 -1.18 -7.71
C ALA A 102 -9.90 -0.88 -7.48
N TYR A 103 -9.46 0.36 -7.73
CA TYR A 103 -8.10 0.78 -7.43
C TYR A 103 -7.74 0.61 -5.95
N GLY A 104 -8.62 1.00 -5.03
CA GLY A 104 -8.44 0.78 -3.59
C GLY A 104 -8.34 -0.72 -3.22
N TRP A 105 -9.20 -1.55 -3.80
CA TRP A 105 -9.17 -3.01 -3.61
C TRP A 105 -7.86 -3.62 -4.12
N PHE A 106 -7.39 -3.25 -5.32
CA PHE A 106 -6.16 -3.80 -5.87
C PHE A 106 -4.90 -3.38 -5.11
N THR A 107 -4.89 -2.17 -4.55
CA THR A 107 -3.71 -1.61 -3.85
C THR A 107 -3.70 -1.83 -2.33
N GLU A 108 -4.85 -2.08 -1.71
CA GLU A 108 -5.00 -2.21 -0.24
C GLU A 108 -5.86 -3.42 0.19
N GLY A 109 -6.43 -4.17 -0.74
CA GLY A 109 -7.24 -5.36 -0.47
C GLY A 109 -6.43 -6.63 -0.19
N PRO A 110 -7.09 -7.77 0.06
CA PRO A 110 -6.43 -8.99 0.56
C PRO A 110 -5.31 -9.57 -0.31
N LEU A 111 -5.38 -9.32 -1.62
CA LEU A 111 -4.40 -9.78 -2.63
C LEU A 111 -3.40 -8.69 -3.03
N SER A 112 -3.44 -7.52 -2.37
CA SER A 112 -2.53 -6.42 -2.64
C SER A 112 -1.13 -6.70 -2.10
N PHE A 113 -0.13 -6.07 -2.71
CA PHE A 113 1.24 -6.10 -2.17
C PHE A 113 1.32 -5.47 -0.78
N ARG A 114 0.45 -4.50 -0.46
CA ARG A 114 0.37 -3.92 0.88
C ARG A 114 0.02 -4.96 1.94
N THR A 115 -1.04 -5.73 1.72
CA THR A 115 -1.45 -6.78 2.66
C THR A 115 -0.42 -7.89 2.74
N GLN A 116 0.23 -8.24 1.63
CA GLN A 116 1.32 -9.22 1.64
C GLN A 116 2.53 -8.71 2.45
N PHE A 117 2.95 -7.47 2.24
CA PHE A 117 4.01 -6.81 3.02
C PHE A 117 3.68 -6.79 4.51
N GLU A 118 2.46 -6.38 4.88
CA GLU A 118 2.04 -6.32 6.29
C GLU A 118 2.02 -7.71 6.93
N ARG A 119 1.56 -8.74 6.19
CA ARG A 119 1.57 -10.13 6.66
C ARG A 119 2.99 -10.64 6.89
N ASP A 120 3.87 -10.47 5.92
CA ASP A 120 5.26 -10.93 5.97
C ASP A 120 6.02 -10.19 7.10
N ALA A 121 5.82 -8.88 7.23
CA ALA A 121 6.39 -8.08 8.31
C ALA A 121 5.85 -8.46 9.69
N SER A 122 4.54 -8.67 9.84
CA SER A 122 3.93 -9.07 11.11
C SER A 122 4.35 -10.47 11.53
N ALA A 123 4.47 -11.41 10.60
CA ALA A 123 5.00 -12.74 10.88
C ALA A 123 6.40 -12.63 11.49
N GLY A 124 7.27 -11.81 10.87
CA GLY A 124 8.59 -11.58 11.42
C GLY A 124 8.59 -10.90 12.78
N LEU A 125 7.83 -9.83 12.95
CA LEU A 125 7.73 -9.07 14.20
C LEU A 125 7.15 -9.86 15.39
N SER A 126 6.40 -10.94 15.13
CA SER A 126 5.78 -11.77 16.17
C SER A 126 6.73 -12.75 16.85
N ARG A 127 7.94 -12.94 16.31
CA ARG A 127 8.95 -13.84 16.88
C ARG A 127 9.58 -13.21 18.11
N ALA A 128 9.49 -13.92 19.24
CA ALA A 128 10.18 -13.53 20.47
C ALA A 128 11.68 -13.74 20.31
N MET A 129 12.47 -12.74 20.68
CA MET A 129 13.93 -12.84 20.57
C MET A 129 14.65 -12.06 21.66
N GLU A 130 15.77 -12.64 22.08
CA GLU A 130 16.75 -11.96 22.92
C GLU A 130 17.64 -11.09 22.04
N ALA A 131 17.88 -9.85 22.49
CA ALA A 131 18.80 -8.93 21.86
C ALA A 131 19.96 -8.66 22.83
N PRO A 132 20.87 -9.63 23.04
CA PRO A 132 22.01 -9.44 23.93
C PRO A 132 22.87 -8.28 23.46
N LEU A 133 23.58 -7.65 24.39
CA LEU A 133 24.51 -6.58 24.05
C LEU A 133 25.69 -7.15 23.27
N VAL A 134 26.11 -6.43 22.23
CA VAL A 134 27.34 -6.73 21.50
C VAL A 134 28.54 -6.42 22.39
N SER A 135 29.43 -7.38 22.55
CA SER A 135 30.68 -7.25 23.28
C SER A 135 31.87 -7.08 22.34
N GLU A 136 33.02 -6.62 22.85
CA GLU A 136 34.28 -6.66 22.10
C GLU A 136 34.71 -8.09 21.74
N GLY A 137 34.26 -9.10 22.49
CA GLY A 137 34.52 -10.51 22.19
C GLY A 137 33.89 -10.95 20.87
N ASP A 138 32.70 -10.45 20.55
CA ASP A 138 31.97 -10.78 19.32
C ASP A 138 32.70 -10.29 18.06
N LEU A 139 33.55 -9.26 18.16
CA LEU A 139 34.28 -8.70 17.02
C LEU A 139 35.56 -9.49 16.70
N ARG A 140 36.13 -10.22 17.66
CA ARG A 140 37.45 -10.87 17.52
C ARG A 140 37.57 -11.82 16.32
N PRO A 141 36.54 -12.60 15.94
CA PRO A 141 36.63 -13.50 14.79
C PRO A 141 36.64 -12.79 13.43
N LEU A 142 36.23 -11.52 13.37
CA LEU A 142 36.09 -10.77 12.12
C LEU A 142 37.44 -10.21 11.64
N PRO A 143 37.61 -9.94 10.32
CA PRO A 143 38.80 -9.26 9.82
C PRO A 143 38.97 -7.86 10.42
N GLU A 144 40.24 -7.43 10.54
CA GLU A 144 40.58 -6.14 11.15
C GLU A 144 39.85 -4.93 10.54
N PRO A 145 39.66 -4.82 9.21
CA PRO A 145 38.87 -3.74 8.62
C PRO A 145 37.41 -3.71 9.10
N VAL A 146 36.79 -4.89 9.22
CA VAL A 146 35.39 -5.03 9.68
C VAL A 146 35.30 -4.68 11.16
N GLN A 147 36.26 -5.12 11.97
CA GLN A 147 36.32 -4.76 13.38
C GLN A 147 36.41 -3.23 13.57
N ARG A 148 37.31 -2.56 12.84
CA ARG A 148 37.43 -1.09 12.89
C ARG A 148 36.14 -0.40 12.49
N TYR A 149 35.49 -0.89 11.43
CA TYR A 149 34.22 -0.35 10.96
C TYR A 149 33.10 -0.48 12.00
N LEU A 150 32.95 -1.65 12.63
CA LEU A 150 31.93 -1.88 13.65
C LEU A 150 32.17 -1.05 14.92
N ARG A 151 33.43 -0.83 15.30
CA ARG A 151 33.76 0.11 16.39
C ARG A 151 33.40 1.55 16.01
N ALA A 152 33.78 1.99 14.81
CA ALA A 152 33.50 3.36 14.34
C ALA A 152 32.00 3.65 14.23
N THR A 153 31.18 2.65 13.90
CA THR A 153 29.71 2.75 13.85
C THR A 153 29.04 2.64 15.22
N GLY A 154 29.80 2.36 16.30
CA GLY A 154 29.30 2.36 17.68
C GLY A 154 28.42 1.16 18.03
N VAL A 155 28.66 0.00 17.41
CA VAL A 155 27.87 -1.23 17.62
C VAL A 155 28.13 -1.85 19.00
N VAL A 156 29.36 -1.75 19.53
CA VAL A 156 29.73 -2.33 20.84
C VAL A 156 28.93 -1.68 21.96
N GLY A 157 28.39 -2.52 22.87
CA GLY A 157 27.52 -2.11 23.97
C GLY A 157 26.07 -1.82 23.58
N ARG A 158 25.70 -2.00 22.31
CA ARG A 158 24.30 -1.92 21.84
C ARG A 158 23.67 -3.31 21.76
N PRO A 159 22.35 -3.43 21.92
CA PRO A 159 21.65 -4.68 21.62
C PRO A 159 21.90 -5.12 20.18
N ARG A 160 22.03 -6.44 19.95
CA ARG A 160 22.10 -7.01 18.60
C ARG A 160 20.91 -6.53 17.76
N VAL A 161 21.18 -6.15 16.52
CA VAL A 161 20.14 -5.72 15.59
C VAL A 161 19.40 -6.96 15.10
N TRP A 162 18.14 -7.07 15.48
CA TRP A 162 17.28 -8.15 15.01
C TRP A 162 16.49 -7.77 13.77
N ASN A 163 15.93 -6.57 13.74
CA ASN A 163 15.18 -6.07 12.61
C ASN A 163 15.37 -4.56 12.47
N TYR A 164 15.07 -4.04 11.29
CA TYR A 164 15.02 -2.61 11.06
C TYR A 164 13.94 -2.27 10.02
N ARG A 165 13.38 -1.07 10.17
CA ARG A 165 12.31 -0.56 9.30
C ARG A 165 12.71 0.77 8.70
N LEU A 166 12.48 0.91 7.40
CA LEU A 166 12.71 2.16 6.70
C LEU A 166 11.42 2.67 6.07
N ARG A 167 11.28 4.00 6.07
CA ARG A 167 10.28 4.72 5.28
C ARG A 167 10.96 5.92 4.65
N PHE A 168 10.98 5.98 3.34
CA PHE A 168 11.69 7.05 2.65
C PHE A 168 11.01 7.42 1.33
N ARG A 169 11.38 8.60 0.83
CA ARG A 169 10.97 9.12 -0.46
C ARG A 169 12.19 9.41 -1.28
N GLY A 170 12.09 9.23 -2.59
CA GLY A 170 13.22 9.43 -3.47
C GLY A 170 12.80 9.56 -4.93
N ARG A 171 13.80 9.46 -5.80
CA ARG A 171 13.61 9.34 -7.25
C ARG A 171 14.39 8.14 -7.74
N ILE A 172 13.83 7.40 -8.68
CA ILE A 172 14.45 6.23 -9.33
C ILE A 172 14.32 6.35 -10.85
N ARG A 173 15.24 5.74 -11.60
CA ARG A 173 15.17 5.65 -13.06
C ARG A 173 15.68 4.26 -13.49
N SER A 174 15.16 3.73 -14.59
CA SER A 174 15.49 2.39 -15.07
C SER A 174 16.79 2.32 -15.88
N ALA A 175 17.29 3.46 -16.36
CA ALA A 175 18.51 3.57 -17.15
C ALA A 175 19.18 4.94 -16.92
N PRO A 176 20.48 5.12 -17.26
CA PRO A 176 21.21 6.38 -17.09
C PRO A 176 20.59 7.60 -17.78
N ASP A 177 19.83 7.40 -18.85
CA ASP A 177 19.14 8.42 -19.65
C ASP A 177 17.62 8.44 -19.41
N ALA A 178 17.08 7.48 -18.66
CA ALA A 178 15.66 7.40 -18.36
C ALA A 178 15.20 8.53 -17.42
N ARG A 179 13.92 8.89 -17.56
CA ARG A 179 13.28 9.90 -16.72
C ARG A 179 13.22 9.45 -15.26
N TRP A 180 13.57 10.36 -14.35
CA TRP A 180 13.38 10.17 -12.92
C TRP A 180 11.89 10.06 -12.55
N MET A 181 11.56 9.01 -11.81
CA MET A 181 10.25 8.75 -11.23
C MET A 181 10.30 8.97 -9.73
N PRO A 182 9.44 9.83 -9.16
CA PRO A 182 9.33 9.94 -7.72
C PRO A 182 8.72 8.64 -7.15
N PHE A 183 9.22 8.22 -5.99
CA PHE A 183 8.68 7.09 -5.27
C PHE A 183 8.62 7.34 -3.76
N GLU A 184 7.74 6.58 -3.11
CA GLU A 184 7.75 6.35 -1.67
C GLU A 184 8.00 4.86 -1.44
N ALA A 185 8.86 4.52 -0.50
CA ALA A 185 9.16 3.14 -0.18
C ALA A 185 9.04 2.89 1.33
N GLU A 186 8.66 1.67 1.63
CA GLU A 186 8.68 1.10 2.96
C GLU A 186 9.42 -0.23 2.92
N GLN A 187 10.30 -0.42 3.90
CA GLN A 187 11.07 -1.64 4.02
C GLN A 187 10.96 -2.18 5.44
N GLN A 188 10.83 -3.49 5.55
CA GLN A 188 11.03 -4.24 6.80
C GLN A 188 12.05 -5.34 6.51
N SER A 189 13.12 -5.38 7.30
CA SER A 189 14.18 -6.39 7.18
C SER A 189 14.41 -7.08 8.52
N PHE A 190 14.80 -8.35 8.47
CA PHE A 190 15.15 -9.16 9.64
C PHE A 190 16.55 -9.73 9.43
N ALA A 191 17.41 -9.55 10.43
CA ALA A 191 18.83 -9.86 10.33
C ALA A 191 19.09 -11.37 10.30
N GLU A 192 18.54 -12.13 11.26
CA GLU A 192 18.86 -13.55 11.44
C GLU A 192 18.39 -14.45 10.29
N GLU A 193 17.26 -14.12 9.68
CA GLU A 193 16.71 -14.88 8.56
C GLU A 193 17.06 -14.31 7.19
N HIS A 194 17.87 -13.26 7.17
CA HIS A 194 18.23 -12.52 5.96
C HIS A 194 17.02 -12.15 5.11
N SER A 195 15.89 -11.85 5.76
CA SER A 195 14.66 -11.53 5.03
C SER A 195 14.52 -10.02 4.85
N ARG A 196 14.05 -9.63 3.66
CA ARG A 196 13.88 -8.24 3.25
C ARG A 196 12.59 -8.08 2.48
N PHE A 197 11.71 -7.24 2.98
CA PHE A 197 10.45 -6.88 2.33
C PHE A 197 10.51 -5.42 1.96
N PHE A 198 10.53 -5.10 0.67
CA PHE A 198 10.63 -3.74 0.17
C PHE A 198 9.46 -3.41 -0.75
N LEU A 199 8.55 -2.58 -0.26
CA LEU A 199 7.35 -2.15 -0.97
C LEU A 199 7.51 -0.70 -1.42
N MET A 200 7.53 -0.49 -2.74
CA MET A 200 7.66 0.80 -3.37
C MET A 200 6.38 1.20 -4.11
N ARG A 201 6.00 2.47 -3.99
CA ARG A 201 4.94 3.13 -4.76
C ARG A 201 5.56 4.24 -5.59
N ALA A 202 5.38 4.19 -6.91
CA ALA A 202 5.93 5.15 -7.86
C ALA A 202 4.88 5.61 -8.88
N ARG A 203 5.28 6.52 -9.76
CA ARG A 203 4.48 6.97 -10.91
C ARG A 203 5.25 6.84 -12.21
N MET A 204 4.75 6.01 -13.12
CA MET A 204 5.30 5.82 -14.46
C MET A 204 4.34 6.43 -15.47
N PHE A 205 4.79 7.44 -16.23
CA PHE A 205 3.93 8.19 -17.17
C PHE A 205 2.60 8.69 -16.58
N GLY A 206 2.59 9.03 -15.29
CA GLY A 206 1.40 9.47 -14.56
C GLY A 206 0.52 8.35 -13.99
N LEU A 207 0.76 7.10 -14.39
CA LEU A 207 0.07 5.92 -13.85
C LEU A 207 0.72 5.46 -12.53
N PRO A 208 -0.08 5.07 -11.53
CA PRO A 208 0.44 4.48 -10.29
C PRO A 208 1.07 3.13 -10.58
N VAL A 209 2.26 2.89 -10.03
CA VAL A 209 2.97 1.63 -10.10
C VAL A 209 3.38 1.21 -8.69
N GLU A 210 3.17 -0.05 -8.35
CA GLU A 210 3.66 -0.66 -7.11
C GLU A 210 4.69 -1.73 -7.45
N ALA A 211 5.83 -1.71 -6.77
CA ALA A 211 6.84 -2.75 -6.85
C ALA A 211 6.99 -3.39 -5.47
N PHE A 212 7.03 -4.71 -5.41
CA PHE A 212 7.28 -5.43 -4.19
C PHE A 212 8.45 -6.39 -4.39
N HIS A 213 9.52 -6.16 -3.64
CA HIS A 213 10.68 -7.04 -3.59
C HIS A 213 10.64 -7.83 -2.29
N ARG A 214 10.90 -9.13 -2.37
CA ARG A 214 10.89 -10.03 -1.23
C ARG A 214 12.12 -10.92 -1.32
N LEU A 215 12.93 -10.92 -0.27
CA LEU A 215 13.97 -11.91 -0.01
C LEU A 215 13.53 -12.73 1.21
N ILE A 216 13.43 -14.05 1.06
CA ILE A 216 13.13 -14.99 2.15
C ILE A 216 14.03 -16.21 1.93
N ASP A 217 14.79 -16.62 2.94
CA ASP A 217 15.63 -17.82 2.90
C ASP A 217 16.52 -17.89 1.64
N GLY A 218 17.14 -16.76 1.29
CA GLY A 218 18.01 -16.63 0.11
C GLY A 218 17.28 -16.60 -1.24
N ARG A 219 15.95 -16.67 -1.27
CA ARG A 219 15.12 -16.60 -2.49
C ARG A 219 14.49 -15.23 -2.66
N ALA A 220 14.79 -14.60 -3.79
CA ALA A 220 14.36 -13.25 -4.11
C ALA A 220 13.30 -13.23 -5.22
N THR A 221 12.32 -12.36 -5.04
CA THR A 221 11.30 -12.06 -6.05
C THR A 221 11.13 -10.54 -6.17
N MET A 222 10.91 -10.06 -7.38
CA MET A 222 10.56 -8.68 -7.68
C MET A 222 9.33 -8.67 -8.58
N GLN A 223 8.23 -8.13 -8.06
CA GLN A 223 6.97 -8.04 -8.80
C GLN A 223 6.53 -6.59 -8.92
N VAL A 224 6.07 -6.19 -10.11
CA VAL A 224 5.63 -4.82 -10.38
C VAL A 224 4.24 -4.84 -11.01
N LYS A 225 3.34 -4.02 -10.47
CA LYS A 225 1.95 -3.89 -10.95
C LYS A 225 1.60 -2.44 -11.26
N ILE A 226 0.93 -2.21 -12.40
CA ILE A 226 0.24 -0.95 -12.68
C ILE A 226 -1.08 -0.95 -11.92
N ALA A 227 -1.33 0.13 -11.18
CA ALA A 227 -2.55 0.35 -10.40
C ALA A 227 -2.89 -0.78 -9.39
N GLY A 228 -1.88 -1.54 -8.95
CA GLY A 228 -2.04 -2.71 -8.08
C GLY A 228 -2.68 -3.93 -8.78
N ALA A 229 -3.02 -3.83 -10.06
CA ALA A 229 -3.86 -4.80 -10.76
C ALA A 229 -3.14 -5.54 -11.89
N ILE A 230 -2.45 -4.82 -12.78
CA ILE A 230 -1.89 -5.38 -14.00
C ILE A 230 -0.40 -5.68 -13.78
N PRO A 231 0.03 -6.95 -13.71
CA PRO A 231 1.44 -7.28 -13.57
C PRO A 231 2.20 -6.88 -14.84
N ILE A 232 3.34 -6.23 -14.67
CA ILE A 232 4.25 -5.84 -15.76
C ILE A 232 5.66 -6.36 -15.57
N VAL A 233 6.02 -6.79 -14.36
CA VAL A 233 7.27 -7.49 -14.06
C VAL A 233 6.97 -8.58 -13.05
N ASP A 234 7.55 -9.76 -13.29
CA ASP A 234 7.62 -10.87 -12.36
C ASP A 234 8.99 -11.54 -12.54
N ALA A 235 9.92 -11.23 -11.64
CA ALA A 235 11.31 -11.65 -11.74
C ALA A 235 11.71 -12.47 -10.51
N SER A 236 12.41 -13.57 -10.74
CA SER A 236 12.87 -14.53 -9.73
C SER A 236 14.05 -15.37 -10.27
N GLY A 237 14.62 -16.23 -9.42
CA GLY A 237 15.70 -17.16 -9.78
C GLY A 237 17.09 -16.61 -9.46
N ASP A 238 18.13 -17.39 -9.76
CA ASP A 238 19.48 -17.20 -9.21
C ASP A 238 20.12 -15.82 -9.48
N ALA A 239 19.75 -15.17 -10.58
CA ALA A 239 20.20 -13.80 -10.84
C ALA A 239 19.55 -12.78 -9.88
N MET A 240 18.26 -12.96 -9.60
CA MET A 240 17.52 -12.13 -8.64
C MET A 240 18.00 -12.41 -7.21
N ASP A 241 18.18 -13.68 -6.85
CA ASP A 241 18.70 -14.10 -5.55
C ASP A 241 20.03 -13.40 -5.26
N ARG A 242 21.00 -13.50 -6.18
CA ARG A 242 22.31 -12.83 -6.04
C ARG A 242 22.21 -11.31 -5.96
N SER A 243 21.40 -10.68 -6.81
CA SER A 243 21.24 -9.23 -6.82
C SER A 243 20.64 -8.71 -5.50
N GLU A 244 19.67 -9.44 -4.95
CA GLU A 244 19.02 -9.06 -3.71
C GLU A 244 19.91 -9.37 -2.49
N THR A 245 20.74 -10.42 -2.51
CA THR A 245 21.79 -10.65 -1.51
C THR A 245 22.77 -9.48 -1.44
N VAL A 246 23.22 -8.96 -2.59
CA VAL A 246 24.09 -7.77 -2.63
C VAL A 246 23.37 -6.55 -2.05
N THR A 247 22.08 -6.40 -2.32
CA THR A 247 21.25 -5.32 -1.77
C THR A 247 21.10 -5.44 -0.25
N LEU A 248 20.88 -6.66 0.26
CA LEU A 248 20.84 -6.92 1.69
C LEU A 248 22.19 -6.60 2.34
N LEU A 249 23.31 -7.03 1.76
CA LEU A 249 24.64 -6.72 2.28
C LEU A 249 24.90 -5.20 2.31
N ASN A 250 24.45 -4.48 1.28
CA ASN A 250 24.48 -3.01 1.29
C ASN A 250 23.67 -2.44 2.46
N ASP A 251 22.46 -2.95 2.71
CA ASP A 251 21.63 -2.50 3.84
C ASP A 251 22.29 -2.84 5.19
N MET A 252 22.93 -4.00 5.32
CA MET A 252 23.72 -4.39 6.50
C MET A 252 24.83 -3.37 6.75
N CYS A 253 25.57 -2.97 5.71
CA CYS A 253 26.61 -1.95 5.84
C CYS A 253 26.03 -0.58 6.21
N PHE A 254 25.07 -0.04 5.46
CA PHE A 254 24.67 1.37 5.63
C PHE A 254 23.60 1.61 6.71
N LEU A 255 22.71 0.65 6.94
CA LEU A 255 21.50 0.86 7.73
C LEU A 255 21.56 0.13 9.07
N ALA A 256 22.22 -1.03 9.12
CA ALA A 256 22.31 -1.85 10.31
C ALA A 256 23.68 -2.54 10.49
N PRO A 257 24.80 -1.78 10.67
CA PRO A 257 26.15 -2.34 10.71
C PRO A 257 26.33 -3.54 11.64
N GLY A 258 25.65 -3.54 12.80
CA GLY A 258 25.74 -4.64 13.77
C GLY A 258 25.31 -6.01 13.24
N THR A 259 24.62 -6.08 12.10
CA THR A 259 24.28 -7.33 11.42
C THR A 259 25.48 -7.99 10.74
N LEU A 260 26.60 -7.28 10.53
CA LEU A 260 27.84 -7.87 9.99
C LEU A 260 28.55 -8.82 10.98
N LEU A 261 28.05 -8.94 12.21
CA LEU A 261 28.46 -9.95 13.19
C LEU A 261 27.87 -11.33 12.90
N ASP A 262 27.03 -11.45 11.87
CA ASP A 262 26.40 -12.69 11.46
C ASP A 262 27.46 -13.73 11.04
N PRO A 263 27.50 -14.91 11.67
CA PRO A 263 28.49 -15.94 11.36
C PRO A 263 28.32 -16.58 9.96
N THR A 264 27.18 -16.36 9.30
CA THR A 264 26.95 -16.82 7.92
C THR A 264 27.66 -15.96 6.89
N VAL A 265 28.13 -14.76 7.28
CA VAL A 265 28.95 -13.91 6.41
C VAL A 265 30.41 -14.31 6.56
N ALA A 266 30.92 -15.00 5.54
CA ALA A 266 32.34 -15.31 5.43
C ALA A 266 33.09 -14.12 4.80
N TRP A 267 34.23 -13.77 5.40
CA TRP A 267 35.10 -12.72 4.89
C TRP A 267 36.39 -13.33 4.33
N GLU A 268 36.78 -12.90 3.15
CA GLU A 268 38.08 -13.21 2.54
C GLU A 268 39.02 -12.01 2.73
N ALA A 269 40.30 -12.30 3.00
CA ALA A 269 41.35 -11.32 3.24
C ALA A 269 42.14 -11.00 1.96
#